data_AF-A0A494ZTB9-F1
#
_entry.id   AF-A0A494ZTB9-F1
#
_cell.length_a   1.000
_cell.length_b   1.000
_cell.length_c   1.000
_cell.angle_alpha   90.00
_cell.angle_beta   90.00
_cell.angle_gamma   90.00
#
_symmetry.space_group_name_H-M   'P 1'
#
loop_
_entity.id
_entity.type
_entity.pdbx_description
1 polymer ?
#
loop_
_entity_poly.entity_id
_entity_poly.type
_entity_poly.pdbx_seq_one_letter_code
_entity_poly.pdbx_strand_id
1 'polypeptide(L)'
;MKILLIISSLVLPLLMVAFQRKWRIIHLFFTLLALVSTLIFGNIAALEIYEIIRNKTVFMTTIHGLFLNPLFLATGSYLGIYLIYVLLLNVWLNRMEFGKK
;
A
#
# COMPACT_ATOMS: atom_id res chain seq x y z
N MET A 1 -0.92 -19.79 -6.94
CA MET A 1 -1.31 -18.36 -6.83
C MET A 1 -1.13 -17.79 -5.42
N LYS A 2 -1.62 -18.45 -4.37
CA LYS A 2 -1.43 -17.98 -2.97
C LYS A 2 0.03 -17.78 -2.57
N ILE A 3 0.91 -18.73 -2.92
CA ILE A 3 2.35 -18.65 -2.63
C ILE A 3 3.01 -17.46 -3.37
N LEU A 4 2.58 -17.18 -4.60
CA LEU A 4 3.09 -16.06 -5.38
C LEU A 4 2.74 -14.72 -4.72
N LEU A 5 1.52 -14.58 -4.19
CA LEU A 5 1.11 -13.39 -3.45
C LEU A 5 1.99 -13.18 -2.20
N ILE A 6 2.22 -14.23 -1.41
CA ILE A 6 3.05 -14.15 -0.20
C ILE A 6 4.49 -13.78 -0.58
N ILE A 7 5.09 -14.44 -1.57
CA ILE A 7 6.45 -14.14 -2.02
C ILE A 7 6.54 -12.70 -2.53
N SER A 8 5.57 -12.25 -3.33
CA SER A 8 5.58 -10.90 -3.88
C SER A 8 5.51 -9.82 -2.79
N SER A 9 4.73 -10.05 -1.72
CA SER A 9 4.62 -9.11 -0.60
C SER A 9 5.93 -8.92 0.18
N LEU A 10 6.86 -9.87 0.08
CA LEU A 10 8.17 -9.79 0.75
C LEU A 10 9.28 -9.35 -0.20
N VAL A 11 9.28 -9.86 -1.43
CA VAL A 11 10.32 -9.58 -2.42
C VAL A 11 10.20 -8.17 -2.98
N LEU A 12 8.99 -7.67 -3.23
CA LEU A 12 8.79 -6.34 -3.83
C LEU A 12 9.29 -5.19 -2.93
N PRO A 13 8.98 -5.15 -1.62
CA PRO A 13 9.53 -4.12 -0.73
C PRO A 13 11.06 -4.15 -0.66
N LEU A 14 11.68 -5.34 -0.66
CA LEU A 14 13.13 -5.49 -0.64
C LEU A 14 13.77 -4.94 -1.92
N LEU A 15 13.17 -5.20 -3.08
CA LEU A 15 13.60 -4.63 -4.35
C LEU A 15 13.47 -3.11 -4.35
N MET A 16 12.37 -2.57 -3.83
CA MET A 16 12.18 -1.11 -3.71
C MET A 16 13.28 -0.45 -2.87
N VAL A 17 13.66 -1.06 -1.74
CA VAL A 17 14.80 -0.58 -0.92
C VAL A 17 16.11 -0.64 -1.71
N ALA A 18 16.36 -1.73 -2.43
CA ALA A 18 17.57 -1.88 -3.25
C ALA A 18 17.66 -0.81 -4.36
N PHE A 19 16.55 -0.52 -5.05
CA PHE A 19 16.49 0.52 -6.08
C PHE A 19 16.69 1.92 -5.51
N GLN A 20 16.07 2.23 -4.38
CA GLN A 20 16.23 3.53 -3.72
C GLN A 20 17.69 3.82 -3.36
N ARG A 21 18.46 2.81 -2.92
CA ARG A 21 19.88 3.02 -2.58
C ARG A 21 20.69 3.56 -3.75
N LYS A 22 20.33 3.18 -4.97
CA LYS A 22 21.03 3.61 -6.18
C LYS A 22 20.55 4.99 -6.66
N TRP A 23 19.27 5.35 -6.45
CA TRP A 23 18.70 6.62 -6.93
C TRP A 23 17.71 7.21 -5.91
N ARG A 24 18.07 8.34 -5.29
CA ARG A 24 17.16 9.05 -4.36
C ARG A 24 15.85 9.51 -5.01
N ILE A 25 15.85 9.79 -6.32
CA ILE A 25 14.65 10.21 -7.07
C ILE A 25 13.56 9.13 -7.09
N ILE A 26 13.95 7.84 -6.99
CA ILE A 26 13.01 6.72 -7.02
C ILE A 26 12.11 6.71 -5.78
N HIS A 27 12.65 7.14 -4.62
CA HIS A 27 11.83 7.29 -3.42
C HIS A 27 10.68 8.27 -3.65
N LEU A 28 10.97 9.43 -4.26
CA LEU A 28 9.95 10.44 -4.56
C LEU A 28 8.85 9.88 -5.48
N PHE A 29 9.25 9.12 -6.50
CA PHE A 29 8.29 8.48 -7.41
C PHE A 29 7.37 7.49 -6.69
N PHE A 30 7.94 6.61 -5.85
CA PHE A 30 7.14 5.66 -5.08
C PHE A 30 6.20 6.35 -4.09
N THR A 31 6.65 7.41 -3.44
CA THR A 31 5.84 8.23 -2.52
C THR A 31 4.71 8.94 -3.26
N LEU A 32 4.97 9.51 -4.44
CA LEU A 32 3.94 10.17 -5.24
C LEU A 32 2.87 9.17 -5.70
N LEU A 33 3.29 7.99 -6.14
CA LEU A 33 2.38 6.92 -6.53
C LEU A 33 1.55 6.41 -5.32
N ALA A 34 2.14 6.38 -4.12
CA ALA A 34 1.45 6.04 -2.88
C ALA A 34 0.43 7.10 -2.48
N LEU A 35 0.74 8.38 -2.69
CA LEU A 35 -0.19 9.48 -2.46
C LEU A 35 -1.42 9.36 -3.38
N VAL A 36 -1.20 9.16 -4.68
CA VAL A 36 -2.29 8.95 -5.65
C VAL A 36 -3.11 7.70 -5.29
N SER A 37 -2.44 6.60 -4.95
CA SER A 37 -3.10 5.36 -4.54
C SER A 37 -3.94 5.54 -3.28
N THR A 38 -3.45 6.31 -2.31
CA THR A 38 -4.18 6.61 -1.06
C THR A 38 -5.45 7.41 -1.33
N LEU A 39 -5.38 8.42 -2.21
CA LEU A 39 -6.55 9.20 -2.59
C LEU A 39 -7.60 8.34 -3.30
N ILE A 40 -7.19 7.50 -4.25
CA ILE A 40 -8.12 6.61 -4.97
C ILE A 40 -8.73 5.58 -4.01
N PHE A 41 -7.90 4.89 -3.23
CA PHE A 41 -8.33 3.88 -2.26
C PHE A 41 -9.31 4.47 -1.24
N GLY A 42 -8.97 5.62 -0.66
CA GLY A 42 -9.79 6.31 0.34
C GLY A 42 -11.12 6.81 -0.22
N ASN A 43 -11.12 7.38 -1.43
CA ASN A 43 -12.36 7.86 -2.06
C ASN A 43 -13.30 6.70 -2.39
N ILE A 44 -12.79 5.59 -2.95
CA ILE A 44 -13.63 4.42 -3.22
C ILE A 44 -14.20 3.87 -1.91
N ALA A 45 -13.36 3.71 -0.87
CA ALA A 45 -13.83 3.26 0.44
C ALA A 45 -14.92 4.18 1.03
N ALA A 46 -14.70 5.50 0.99
CA ALA A 46 -15.63 6.48 1.53
C ALA A 46 -16.97 6.51 0.80
N LEU A 47 -16.96 6.47 -0.55
CA LEU A 47 -18.16 6.46 -1.36
C LEU A 47 -19.00 5.20 -1.12
N GLU A 48 -18.37 4.02 -1.14
CA GLU A 48 -19.04 2.75 -0.90
C GLU A 48 -19.63 2.69 0.52
N ILE A 49 -18.87 3.09 1.54
CA ILE A 49 -19.36 3.16 2.93
C ILE A 49 -20.52 4.15 3.05
N TYR A 50 -20.43 5.31 2.41
CA TYR A 50 -21.50 6.31 2.42
C TYR A 50 -22.80 5.75 1.82
N GLU A 51 -22.72 5.03 0.70
CA GLU A 51 -23.90 4.42 0.08
C GLU A 51 -24.51 3.32 0.96
N ILE A 52 -23.68 2.48 1.59
CA ILE A 52 -24.13 1.45 2.53
C ILE A 52 -24.93 2.06 3.69
N ILE A 53 -24.39 3.13 4.28
CA ILE A 53 -25.04 3.85 5.40
C ILE A 53 -26.33 4.52 4.93
N ARG A 54 -26.28 5.27 3.81
CA ARG A 54 -27.44 6.01 3.27
C ARG A 54 -28.60 5.07 2.95
N ASN A 55 -28.30 3.94 2.33
CA ASN A 55 -29.31 2.99 1.86
C ASN A 55 -29.77 2.03 2.99
N LYS A 56 -29.26 2.17 4.22
CA LYS A 56 -29.48 1.23 5.35
C LYS A 56 -29.22 -0.24 4.98
N THR A 57 -28.37 -0.48 3.97
CA THR A 57 -28.05 -1.81 3.46
C THR A 57 -26.85 -2.37 4.20
N VAL A 58 -26.99 -2.55 5.51
CA VAL A 58 -25.93 -3.09 6.40
C VAL A 58 -25.83 -4.63 6.26
N PHE A 59 -25.92 -5.15 5.04
CA PHE A 59 -25.69 -6.54 4.75
C PHE A 59 -24.22 -6.75 4.35
N MET A 60 -23.61 -7.82 4.88
CA MET A 60 -22.20 -8.21 4.62
C MET A 60 -21.83 -8.28 3.13
N THR A 61 -22.80 -8.50 2.23
CA THR A 61 -22.61 -8.62 0.78
C THR A 61 -22.26 -7.31 0.09
N THR A 62 -22.73 -6.16 0.61
CA THR A 62 -22.47 -4.85 0.00
C THR A 62 -21.01 -4.45 0.15
N ILE A 63 -20.40 -4.74 1.31
CA ILE A 63 -18.97 -4.52 1.55
C ILE A 63 -18.10 -5.45 0.70
N HIS A 64 -18.57 -6.66 0.37
CA HIS A 64 -17.80 -7.55 -0.50
C HIS A 64 -17.68 -6.99 -1.93
N GLY A 65 -18.66 -6.18 -2.39
CA GLY A 65 -18.58 -5.43 -3.64
C GLY A 65 -17.38 -4.47 -3.71
N LEU A 66 -17.06 -3.81 -2.60
CA LEU A 66 -15.86 -2.96 -2.48
C LEU A 66 -14.57 -3.76 -2.73
N PHE A 67 -14.47 -4.96 -2.14
CA PHE A 67 -13.31 -5.84 -2.32
C PHE A 67 -13.24 -6.52 -3.70
N LEU A 68 -14.29 -6.42 -4.52
CA LEU A 68 -14.28 -6.86 -5.92
C LEU A 68 -13.87 -5.73 -6.87
N ASN A 69 -13.79 -4.48 -6.40
CA ASN A 69 -13.37 -3.35 -7.22
C ASN A 69 -11.87 -3.49 -7.58
N PRO A 70 -11.50 -3.65 -8.87
CA PRO A 70 -10.12 -3.88 -9.27
C PRO A 70 -9.18 -2.71 -8.92
N LEU A 71 -9.69 -1.47 -8.98
CA LEU A 71 -8.91 -0.28 -8.64
C LEU A 71 -8.66 -0.20 -7.13
N PHE A 72 -9.65 -0.57 -6.32
CA PHE A 72 -9.49 -0.66 -4.87
C PHE A 72 -8.45 -1.72 -4.48
N LEU A 73 -8.52 -2.90 -5.10
CA LEU A 73 -7.54 -3.97 -4.88
C LEU A 73 -6.13 -3.58 -5.33
N ALA A 74 -5.99 -2.99 -6.51
CA ALA A 74 -4.70 -2.58 -7.04
C ALA A 74 -4.06 -1.51 -6.15
N THR A 75 -4.79 -0.46 -5.81
CA THR A 75 -4.29 0.63 -4.95
C THR A 75 -4.02 0.15 -3.54
N GLY A 76 -4.90 -0.67 -2.95
CA GLY A 76 -4.68 -1.27 -1.63
C GLY A 76 -3.47 -2.20 -1.58
N SER A 77 -3.27 -3.02 -2.62
CA SER A 77 -2.10 -3.91 -2.71
C SER A 77 -0.79 -3.14 -2.82
N TYR A 78 -0.77 -2.07 -3.63
CA TYR A 78 0.39 -1.19 -3.76
C TYR A 78 0.69 -0.48 -2.43
N LEU A 79 -0.32 0.07 -1.75
CA LEU A 79 -0.16 0.71 -0.45
C LEU A 79 0.41 -0.25 0.61
N GLY A 80 -0.05 -1.51 0.63
CA GLY A 80 0.49 -2.53 1.53
C GLY A 80 1.99 -2.76 1.31
N ILE A 81 2.41 -2.92 0.06
CA ILE A 81 3.83 -3.10 -0.31
C ILE A 81 4.65 -1.84 0.05
N TYR A 82 4.13 -0.66 -0.29
CA TYR A 82 4.77 0.61 -0.02
C TYR A 82 4.96 0.86 1.49
N LEU A 83 3.98 0.48 2.31
CA LEU A 83 4.06 0.61 3.76
C LEU A 83 5.17 -0.26 4.34
N ILE A 84 5.29 -1.52 3.90
CA ILE A 84 6.41 -2.41 4.28
C ILE A 84 7.74 -1.81 3.84
N TYR A 85 7.80 -1.26 2.62
CA TYR A 85 8.98 -0.59 2.10
C TYR A 85 9.44 0.59 3.00
N VAL A 86 8.51 1.47 3.41
CA VAL A 86 8.82 2.59 4.31
C VAL A 86 9.28 2.11 5.68
N LEU A 87 8.63 1.08 6.25
CA LEU A 87 9.04 0.48 7.52
C LEU A 87 10.46 -0.09 7.44
N LEU A 88 10.77 -0.85 6.38
CA LEU A 88 12.11 -1.40 6.15
C LEU A 88 13.16 -0.30 6.00
N LEU A 89 12.84 0.76 5.26
CA LEU A 89 13.73 1.90 5.08
C LEU A 89 14.02 2.59 6.42
N ASN A 90 13.00 2.84 7.25
CA ASN A 90 13.15 3.48 8.55
C ASN A 90 13.96 2.63 9.53
N VAL A 91 13.71 1.32 9.58
CA VAL A 91 14.50 0.38 10.40
C VAL A 91 15.97 0.41 9.98
N TRP A 92 16.24 0.44 8.68
CA TRP A 92 17.59 0.45 8.15
C TRP A 92 18.32 1.79 8.39
N LEU A 93 17.62 2.92 8.21
CA LEU A 93 18.15 4.25 8.49
C LEU A 93 18.51 4.42 9.98
N ASN A 94 17.60 4.04 10.88
CA ASN A 94 17.88 4.11 12.32
C ASN A 94 19.13 3.28 12.70
N ARG A 95 19.34 2.12 12.08
CA ARG A 95 20.53 1.29 12.34
C ARG A 95 21.85 2.00 11.98
N MET A 96 21.85 2.86 10.96
CA MET A 96 23.05 3.60 10.53
C MET A 96 23.40 4.74 11.50
N GLU A 97 22.43 5.29 12.23
CA GLU A 97 22.69 6.32 13.26
C GLU A 97 23.26 5.73 14.56
N PHE A 98 22.84 4.53 14.97
CA PHE A 98 23.38 3.85 16.16
C PHE A 98 24.78 3.29 15.96
N GLY A 99 25.23 3.05 14.73
CA GLY A 99 26.59 2.58 14.43
C GLY A 99 27.68 3.66 14.38
N LYS A 100 27.32 4.93 14.67
CA LYS A 100 28.24 6.08 14.69
C LYS A 100 28.56 6.59 16.11
N LYS A 101 28.11 5.91 17.16
CA LYS A 101 28.49 6.21 18.55
C LYS A 101 29.60 5.30 19.03
#